data_AF-A0A6I5CIS7-F1
#
_entry.id   AF-A0A6I5CIS7-F1
#
_cell.length_a   1.000
_cell.length_b   1.000
_cell.length_c   1.000
_cell.angle_alpha   90.00
_cell.angle_beta   90.00
_cell.angle_gamma   90.00
#
_symmetry.space_group_name_H-M   'P 1'
#
loop_
_entity.id
_entity.type
_entity.pdbx_description
1 polymer ?
#
loop_
_entity_poly.entity_id
_entity_poly.type
_entity_poly.pdbx_seq_one_letter_code
_entity_poly.pdbx_strand_id
1 'polypeptide(L)'
;MARELGRRTFLTAAGGAVTAAAVGTPAYATDDARDAGTAHDMVDVQLLNITDLHGYLQAAPGSTAVVTGAAGKQYTVGGVGYLAAHLERLRDGRRNSLFFAPGDLFSGWEFDAESLADEPTIEALNRLGLDFATAGNHEFDKSPAFLSAHMQDGVPFPGIGVDDAFPDSTGRRFRGADFRYYSANMVWTRTGRTVLPPYNIEWVDAGRGRRLPIGFIHLTAVGTDTGPTSYQPALSSLDEITTVDRRAAELKARGVNAIVLSMHDG
;
A
#
# COMPACT_ATOMS: atom_id res chain seq x y z
N MET A 1 7.91 -44.94 -34.55
CA MET A 1 9.03 -44.73 -33.60
C MET A 1 9.36 -43.25 -33.58
N ALA A 2 9.69 -42.72 -32.39
CA ALA A 2 10.08 -41.34 -32.08
C ALA A 2 8.92 -40.33 -32.02
N ARG A 3 8.82 -39.40 -31.08
CA ARG A 3 9.49 -39.11 -29.79
C ARG A 3 8.62 -38.03 -29.12
N GLU A 4 8.45 -38.10 -27.80
CA GLU A 4 7.90 -36.99 -27.01
C GLU A 4 8.80 -35.76 -27.08
N LEU A 5 8.20 -34.57 -27.24
CA LEU A 5 8.72 -33.23 -26.93
C LEU A 5 7.46 -32.41 -26.58
N GLY A 6 7.23 -31.89 -25.38
CA GLY A 6 8.11 -31.22 -24.44
C GLY A 6 7.50 -29.83 -24.19
N ARG A 7 6.84 -29.65 -23.04
CA ARG A 7 6.26 -28.36 -22.60
C ARG A 7 7.37 -27.30 -22.61
N ARG A 8 7.08 -26.15 -23.24
CA ARG A 8 7.87 -24.89 -23.35
C ARG A 8 8.52 -24.70 -24.72
N THR A 9 7.75 -24.15 -25.65
CA THR A 9 8.27 -23.33 -26.73
C THR A 9 7.68 -21.93 -26.58
N PHE A 10 8.49 -21.02 -26.05
CA PHE A 10 8.27 -19.58 -26.15
C PHE A 10 8.47 -19.20 -27.62
N LEU A 11 7.40 -18.79 -28.30
CA LEU A 11 7.48 -18.18 -29.62
C LEU A 11 7.49 -16.67 -29.44
N THR A 12 8.68 -16.09 -29.63
CA THR A 12 8.85 -14.69 -30.00
C THR A 12 8.28 -14.52 -31.41
N ALA A 13 7.15 -13.83 -31.53
CA ALA A 13 6.69 -13.29 -32.80
C ALA A 13 6.10 -11.89 -32.56
N ALA A 14 6.79 -10.90 -33.11
CA ALA A 14 6.39 -9.51 -33.15
C ALA A 14 5.09 -9.34 -33.95
N GLY A 15 4.16 -8.52 -33.43
CA GLY A 15 2.95 -8.15 -34.17
C GLY A 15 1.90 -7.45 -33.32
N GLY A 16 1.95 -6.12 -33.30
CA GLY A 16 0.79 -5.22 -33.23
C GLY A 16 -0.24 -5.40 -32.12
N ALA A 17 -0.08 -4.64 -31.03
CA ALA A 17 -1.09 -3.79 -30.39
C ALA A 17 -0.55 -3.40 -29.00
N VAL A 18 -0.22 -2.13 -28.81
CA VAL A 18 0.20 -1.59 -27.52
C VAL A 18 -1.02 -1.59 -26.59
N THR A 19 -1.21 -2.70 -25.89
CA THR A 19 -1.97 -2.71 -24.65
C THR A 19 -0.92 -2.79 -23.56
N ALA A 20 -0.53 -1.63 -23.03
CA ALA A 20 0.29 -1.58 -21.82
C ALA A 20 -0.58 -2.05 -20.64
N ALA A 21 -0.82 -3.36 -20.57
CA ALA A 21 -1.14 -3.98 -19.29
C ALA A 21 0.12 -3.81 -18.45
N ALA A 22 0.01 -3.08 -17.34
CA ALA A 22 1.01 -3.03 -16.30
C ALA A 22 1.15 -4.44 -15.68
N VAL A 23 1.75 -5.36 -16.43
CA VAL A 23 2.35 -6.57 -15.86
C VAL A 23 3.59 -6.03 -15.18
N GLY A 24 3.55 -5.93 -13.86
CA GLY A 24 4.68 -5.45 -13.05
C GLY A 24 5.97 -6.02 -13.61
N THR A 25 6.90 -5.14 -13.97
CA THR A 25 8.23 -5.57 -14.38
C THR A 25 8.76 -6.44 -13.25
N PRO A 26 9.21 -7.69 -13.52
CA PRO A 26 9.83 -8.48 -12.47
C PRO A 26 11.01 -7.65 -11.99
N ALA A 27 10.98 -7.27 -10.70
CA ALA A 27 12.15 -6.69 -10.04
C ALA A 27 13.33 -7.60 -10.40
N TYR A 28 14.38 -7.02 -10.99
CA TYR A 28 15.53 -7.76 -11.46
C TYR A 28 16.17 -8.45 -10.25
N ALA A 29 15.81 -9.71 -10.02
CA ALA A 29 16.44 -10.54 -9.04
C ALA A 29 17.90 -10.72 -9.49
N THR A 30 18.84 -10.49 -8.59
CA THR A 30 20.28 -10.65 -8.83
C THR A 30 20.58 -12.09 -9.24
N ASP A 31 21.76 -12.35 -9.83
CA ASP A 31 22.13 -13.72 -10.24
C ASP A 31 22.17 -14.71 -9.06
N ASP A 32 22.29 -14.23 -7.82
CA ASP A 32 22.11 -15.05 -6.60
C ASP A 32 20.71 -15.67 -6.48
N ALA A 33 19.67 -14.99 -6.99
CA ALA A 33 18.31 -15.54 -7.01
C ALA A 33 18.10 -16.60 -8.11
N ARG A 34 19.07 -16.75 -9.02
CA ARG A 34 19.03 -17.73 -10.13
C ARG A 34 19.78 -19.02 -9.83
N ASP A 35 20.56 -19.09 -8.74
CA ASP A 35 21.28 -20.30 -8.40
C ASP A 35 20.38 -21.27 -7.61
N ALA A 36 19.98 -22.37 -8.27
CA ALA A 36 19.21 -23.43 -7.64
C ALA A 36 19.95 -24.08 -6.46
N GLY A 37 21.29 -23.94 -6.38
CA GLY A 37 22.11 -24.44 -5.29
C GLY A 37 21.94 -23.67 -3.98
N THR A 38 21.66 -22.36 -4.04
CA THR A 38 21.43 -21.49 -2.87
C THR A 38 19.94 -21.27 -2.59
N ALA A 39 19.04 -21.72 -3.47
CA ALA A 39 17.59 -21.62 -3.28
C ALA A 39 17.10 -22.25 -1.96
N HIS A 40 17.84 -23.22 -1.40
CA HIS A 40 17.54 -23.80 -0.09
C HIS A 40 17.78 -22.85 1.10
N ASP A 41 18.55 -21.79 0.91
CA ASP A 41 18.80 -20.73 1.89
C ASP A 41 17.95 -19.48 1.66
N MET A 42 17.18 -19.45 0.58
CA MET A 42 16.28 -18.35 0.25
C MET A 42 14.97 -18.47 1.03
N VAL A 43 14.41 -17.33 1.43
CA VAL A 43 13.10 -17.24 2.06
C VAL A 43 12.14 -16.61 1.06
N ASP A 44 11.13 -17.37 0.65
CA ASP A 44 10.06 -16.85 -0.18
C ASP A 44 9.21 -15.84 0.62
N VAL A 45 9.02 -14.66 0.03
CA VAL A 45 8.19 -13.59 0.57
C VAL A 45 7.27 -13.08 -0.53
N GLN A 46 5.98 -13.03 -0.23
CA GLN A 46 4.98 -12.43 -1.09
C GLN A 46 4.67 -11.02 -0.61
N LEU A 47 4.76 -10.06 -1.53
CA LEU A 47 4.37 -8.68 -1.34
C LEU A 47 3.06 -8.46 -2.11
N LEU A 48 1.97 -8.24 -1.39
CA LEU A 48 0.68 -7.86 -1.93
C LEU A 48 0.43 -6.40 -1.59
N ASN A 49 -0.01 -5.61 -2.55
CA ASN A 49 -0.42 -4.25 -2.26
C ASN A 49 -1.64 -3.81 -3.04
N ILE A 50 -2.27 -2.78 -2.51
CA ILE A 50 -3.23 -1.91 -3.19
C ILE A 50 -2.75 -0.47 -3.03
N THR A 51 -3.19 0.41 -3.91
CA THR A 51 -2.93 1.85 -3.83
C THR A 51 -4.15 2.59 -4.32
N ASP A 52 -4.30 3.86 -3.96
CA ASP A 52 -5.31 4.77 -4.52
C ASP A 52 -6.74 4.23 -4.35
N LEU A 53 -7.03 3.66 -3.17
CA LEU A 53 -8.34 3.13 -2.86
C LEU A 53 -9.39 4.25 -2.76
N HIS A 54 -9.00 5.45 -2.29
CA HIS A 54 -9.86 6.64 -2.22
C HIS A 54 -11.29 6.43 -1.69
N GLY A 55 -11.48 5.46 -0.78
CA GLY A 55 -12.81 5.11 -0.28
C GLY A 55 -13.75 4.40 -1.26
N TYR A 56 -13.26 3.87 -2.39
CA TYR A 56 -14.03 3.04 -3.32
C TYR A 56 -14.35 1.65 -2.74
N LEU A 57 -15.27 1.62 -1.75
CA LEU A 57 -15.67 0.40 -1.04
C LEU A 57 -16.52 -0.52 -1.91
N GLN A 58 -17.40 0.06 -2.72
CA GLN A 58 -18.18 -0.68 -3.70
C GLN A 58 -17.50 -0.58 -5.07
N ALA A 59 -17.86 -1.47 -5.99
CA ALA A 59 -17.50 -1.23 -7.39
C ALA A 59 -18.12 0.12 -7.79
N ALA A 60 -17.32 1.03 -8.35
CA ALA A 60 -17.75 2.39 -8.65
C ALA A 60 -19.07 2.37 -9.47
N PRO A 61 -20.05 3.22 -9.17
CA PRO A 61 -21.25 3.31 -9.98
C PRO A 61 -20.88 3.82 -11.38
N GLY A 62 -21.16 3.04 -12.43
CA GLY A 62 -21.08 3.49 -13.83
C GLY A 62 -19.89 2.95 -14.64
N SER A 63 -19.51 3.67 -15.70
CA SER A 63 -18.56 3.20 -16.73
C SER A 63 -17.11 3.10 -16.25
N THR A 64 -16.75 3.70 -15.11
CA THR A 64 -15.39 3.69 -14.55
C THR A 64 -15.03 2.37 -13.89
N ALA A 65 -16.02 1.55 -13.49
CA ALA A 65 -15.80 0.20 -13.00
C ALA A 65 -15.77 -0.85 -14.12
N VAL A 66 -15.88 -0.46 -15.40
CA VAL A 66 -15.90 -1.40 -16.52
C VAL A 66 -14.58 -1.38 -17.28
N VAL A 67 -13.84 -2.47 -17.19
CA VAL A 67 -12.64 -2.69 -18.02
C VAL A 67 -12.97 -3.59 -19.20
N THR A 68 -12.40 -3.28 -20.36
CA THR A 68 -12.53 -4.11 -21.56
C THR A 68 -11.36 -5.06 -21.64
N GLY A 69 -11.61 -6.36 -21.48
CA GLY A 69 -10.60 -7.40 -21.65
C GLY A 69 -10.53 -7.94 -23.08
N ALA A 70 -9.84 -9.07 -23.23
CA ALA A 70 -9.64 -9.73 -24.52
C ALA A 70 -10.99 -10.03 -25.22
N ALA A 71 -10.98 -9.93 -26.56
CA ALA A 71 -12.16 -10.07 -27.42
C ALA A 71 -13.29 -9.07 -27.15
N GLY A 72 -12.99 -7.93 -26.51
CA GLY A 72 -13.97 -6.87 -26.23
C GLY A 72 -14.91 -7.18 -25.07
N LYS A 73 -14.65 -8.24 -24.30
CA LYS A 73 -15.49 -8.60 -23.16
C LYS A 73 -15.35 -7.56 -22.05
N GLN A 74 -16.48 -7.05 -21.58
CA GLN A 74 -16.53 -6.11 -20.46
C GLN A 74 -16.56 -6.84 -19.12
N TYR A 75 -15.82 -6.30 -18.15
CA TYR A 75 -15.75 -6.79 -16.78
C TYR A 75 -16.02 -5.63 -15.83
N THR A 76 -16.99 -5.82 -14.93
CA THR A 76 -17.12 -4.95 -13.76
C THR A 76 -16.01 -5.34 -12.76
N VAL A 77 -15.21 -4.36 -12.35
CA VAL A 77 -14.06 -4.53 -11.45
C VAL A 77 -14.15 -3.56 -10.28
N GLY A 78 -13.33 -3.79 -9.25
CA GLY A 78 -13.23 -2.94 -8.07
C GLY A 78 -14.14 -3.38 -6.92
N GLY A 79 -14.16 -2.55 -5.88
CA GLY A 79 -14.84 -2.82 -4.62
C GLY A 79 -14.05 -3.74 -3.68
N VAL A 80 -14.13 -3.46 -2.38
CA VAL A 80 -13.36 -4.16 -1.36
C VAL A 80 -13.76 -5.63 -1.20
N GLY A 81 -15.01 -5.98 -1.55
CA GLY A 81 -15.44 -7.38 -1.56
C GLY A 81 -14.75 -8.23 -2.63
N TYR A 82 -14.50 -7.65 -3.81
CA TYR A 82 -13.72 -8.31 -4.86
C TYR A 82 -12.26 -8.45 -4.41
N LEU A 83 -11.68 -7.37 -3.87
CA LEU A 83 -10.32 -7.39 -3.34
C LEU A 83 -10.14 -8.46 -2.26
N ALA A 84 -11.06 -8.57 -1.30
CA ALA A 84 -11.03 -9.58 -0.24
C ALA A 84 -10.87 -10.99 -0.79
N ALA A 85 -11.74 -11.38 -1.74
CA ALA A 85 -11.71 -12.70 -2.35
C ALA A 85 -10.40 -12.98 -3.10
N HIS A 86 -9.80 -11.96 -3.73
CA HIS A 86 -8.51 -12.10 -4.39
C HIS A 86 -7.35 -12.21 -3.39
N LEU A 87 -7.33 -11.38 -2.35
CA LEU A 87 -6.32 -11.43 -1.29
C LEU A 87 -6.33 -12.79 -0.58
N GLU A 88 -7.49 -13.32 -0.22
CA GLU A 88 -7.63 -14.65 0.39
C GLU A 88 -6.99 -15.73 -0.50
N ARG A 89 -7.30 -15.75 -1.80
CA ARG A 89 -6.72 -16.72 -2.74
C ARG A 89 -5.22 -16.53 -2.95
N LEU A 90 -4.73 -15.29 -2.94
CA LEU A 90 -3.30 -15.01 -3.12
C LEU A 90 -2.48 -15.37 -1.89
N ARG A 91 -3.06 -15.22 -0.69
CA ARG A 91 -2.46 -15.58 0.60
C ARG A 91 -2.45 -17.07 0.86
N ASP A 92 -3.38 -17.83 0.28
CA ASP A 92 -3.50 -19.27 0.52
C ASP A 92 -2.18 -20.03 0.28
N GLY A 93 -1.80 -20.84 1.25
CA GLY A 93 -0.54 -21.60 1.26
C GLY A 93 0.74 -20.75 1.37
N ARG A 94 0.67 -19.43 1.58
CA ARG A 94 1.84 -18.56 1.70
C ARG A 94 2.16 -18.23 3.16
N ARG A 95 3.32 -18.71 3.62
CA ARG A 95 3.82 -18.50 4.98
C ARG A 95 4.19 -17.05 5.28
N ASN A 96 4.85 -16.39 4.33
CA ASN A 96 5.30 -15.01 4.43
C ASN A 96 4.57 -14.18 3.37
N SER A 97 3.39 -13.68 3.70
CA SER A 97 2.61 -12.81 2.83
C SER A 97 2.34 -11.51 3.57
N LEU A 98 2.87 -10.41 3.03
CA LEU A 98 2.69 -9.06 3.56
C LEU A 98 1.73 -8.31 2.65
N PHE A 99 0.69 -7.73 3.24
CA PHE A 99 -0.28 -6.87 2.56
C PHE A 99 -0.15 -5.44 3.06
N PHE A 100 0.28 -4.55 2.18
CA PHE A 100 0.53 -3.15 2.51
C PHE A 100 -0.04 -2.23 1.45
N ALA A 101 -0.08 -0.93 1.72
CA ALA A 101 -0.65 0.02 0.79
C ALA A 101 0.19 1.30 0.63
N PRO A 102 0.66 1.63 -0.59
CA PRO A 102 1.38 2.87 -0.88
C PRO A 102 0.50 4.12 -0.95
N GLY A 103 -0.35 4.39 0.05
CA GLY A 103 -1.05 5.68 0.18
C GLY A 103 -2.36 5.83 -0.59
N ASP A 104 -2.99 6.98 -0.35
CA ASP A 104 -4.23 7.45 -0.98
C ASP A 104 -5.40 6.47 -0.80
N LEU A 105 -5.56 6.02 0.44
CA LEU A 105 -6.58 5.03 0.78
C LEU A 105 -7.94 5.67 0.99
N PHE A 106 -7.98 6.91 1.48
CA PHE A 106 -9.18 7.67 1.78
C PHE A 106 -9.08 9.15 1.35
N SER A 107 -10.12 9.93 1.70
CA SER A 107 -10.33 11.37 1.48
C SER A 107 -11.03 11.75 0.18
N GLY A 108 -12.33 12.08 0.27
CA GLY A 108 -12.96 13.15 -0.52
C GLY A 108 -13.50 12.83 -1.92
N TRP A 109 -13.41 11.59 -2.41
CA TRP A 109 -13.96 11.24 -3.73
C TRP A 109 -15.25 10.43 -3.67
N GLU A 110 -15.31 9.40 -2.84
CA GLU A 110 -16.52 8.60 -2.70
C GLU A 110 -17.38 9.10 -1.54
N PHE A 111 -18.52 9.68 -1.89
CA PHE A 111 -19.44 10.34 -0.96
C PHE A 111 -19.87 9.43 0.19
N ASP A 112 -20.07 8.14 -0.08
CA ASP A 112 -20.49 7.18 0.94
C ASP A 112 -19.42 6.98 2.03
N ALA A 113 -18.13 7.08 1.69
CA ALA A 113 -17.05 7.05 2.67
C ALA A 113 -16.87 8.43 3.32
N GLU A 114 -16.82 9.50 2.54
CA GLU A 114 -16.58 10.86 3.02
C GLU A 114 -17.66 11.34 4.00
N SER A 115 -18.93 11.04 3.70
CA SER A 115 -20.08 11.42 4.55
C SER A 115 -20.06 10.77 5.94
N LEU A 116 -19.22 9.74 6.12
CA LEU A 116 -18.96 9.04 7.38
C LEU A 116 -17.51 9.25 7.83
N ALA A 117 -16.98 10.44 7.57
CA ALA A 117 -15.63 10.87 7.94
C ALA A 117 -14.50 9.93 7.46
N ASP A 118 -14.72 9.17 6.38
CA ASP A 118 -13.81 8.15 5.83
C ASP A 118 -13.59 6.91 6.74
N GLU A 119 -14.25 6.84 7.91
CA GLU A 119 -14.14 5.71 8.85
C GLU A 119 -14.43 4.34 8.20
N PRO A 120 -15.45 4.19 7.31
CA PRO A 120 -15.73 2.91 6.65
C PRO A 120 -14.56 2.34 5.84
N THR A 121 -13.67 3.21 5.34
CA THR A 121 -12.46 2.79 4.63
C THR A 121 -11.49 2.10 5.56
N ILE A 122 -11.24 2.66 6.74
CA ILE A 122 -10.38 2.05 7.75
C ILE A 122 -10.99 0.73 8.25
N GLU A 123 -12.31 0.68 8.45
CA GLU A 123 -12.99 -0.56 8.80
C GLU A 123 -12.80 -1.66 7.75
N ALA A 124 -12.92 -1.32 6.46
CA ALA A 124 -12.70 -2.26 5.38
C ALA A 124 -11.24 -2.76 5.36
N LEU A 125 -10.26 -1.86 5.48
CA LEU A 125 -8.83 -2.21 5.50
C LEU A 125 -8.45 -3.06 6.71
N ASN A 126 -9.04 -2.79 7.88
CA ASN A 126 -8.90 -3.64 9.07
C ASN A 126 -9.41 -5.06 8.79
N ARG A 127 -10.58 -5.21 8.15
CA ARG A 127 -11.15 -6.52 7.79
C ARG A 127 -10.33 -7.24 6.70
N LEU A 128 -9.71 -6.50 5.78
CA LEU A 128 -8.79 -7.06 4.80
C LEU A 128 -7.45 -7.48 5.42
N GLY A 129 -7.18 -7.08 6.66
CA GLY A 129 -5.93 -7.36 7.37
C GLY A 129 -4.75 -6.68 6.70
N LEU A 130 -4.86 -5.37 6.46
CA LEU A 130 -3.73 -4.53 6.04
C LEU A 130 -2.68 -4.50 7.15
N ASP A 131 -1.41 -4.72 6.82
CA ASP A 131 -0.32 -4.76 7.80
C ASP A 131 0.20 -3.35 8.12
N PHE A 132 0.35 -2.50 7.10
CA PHE A 132 0.81 -1.12 7.22
C PHE A 132 0.52 -0.31 5.94
N ALA A 133 0.57 1.01 6.06
CA ALA A 133 0.35 1.92 4.95
C ALA A 133 1.43 3.01 4.87
N THR A 134 1.81 3.40 3.66
CA THR A 134 2.40 4.71 3.40
C THR A 134 1.30 5.75 3.48
N ALA A 135 1.57 6.93 4.03
CA ALA A 135 0.68 8.09 3.81
C ALA A 135 0.98 8.67 2.42
N GLY A 136 0.01 8.63 1.53
CA GLY A 136 -0.05 9.42 0.30
C GLY A 136 -0.38 10.87 0.60
N ASN A 137 -0.60 11.66 -0.44
CA ASN A 137 -0.93 13.07 -0.25
C ASN A 137 -2.32 13.24 0.37
N HIS A 138 -3.30 12.41 -0.01
CA HIS A 138 -4.67 12.56 0.43
C HIS A 138 -4.94 12.14 1.88
N GLU A 139 -4.02 11.39 2.49
CA GLU A 139 -4.03 11.17 3.94
C GLU A 139 -3.89 12.49 4.74
N PHE A 140 -3.40 13.58 4.12
CA PHE A 140 -3.20 14.88 4.75
C PHE A 140 -4.27 15.92 4.40
N ASP A 141 -5.33 15.58 3.68
CA ASP A 141 -6.38 16.53 3.25
C ASP A 141 -7.01 17.30 4.41
N LYS A 142 -7.33 16.61 5.51
CA LYS A 142 -7.93 17.23 6.69
C LYS A 142 -6.85 17.82 7.60
N SER A 143 -5.98 16.97 8.16
CA SER A 143 -4.79 17.39 8.93
C SER A 143 -3.94 16.17 9.32
N PRO A 144 -2.66 16.38 9.71
CA PRO A 144 -1.86 15.33 10.36
C PRO A 144 -2.50 14.72 11.61
N ALA A 145 -3.26 15.51 12.37
CA ALA A 145 -3.96 15.05 13.56
C ALA A 145 -5.17 14.18 13.22
N PHE A 146 -5.87 14.49 12.12
CA PHE A 146 -6.93 13.63 11.60
C PHE A 146 -6.38 12.24 11.23
N LEU A 147 -5.30 12.19 10.47
CA LEU A 147 -4.65 10.91 10.14
C LEU A 147 -4.19 10.16 11.40
N SER A 148 -3.41 10.81 12.26
CA SER A 148 -2.76 10.12 13.37
C SER A 148 -3.66 9.84 14.56
N ALA A 149 -4.49 10.78 14.99
CA ALA A 149 -5.34 10.61 16.17
C ALA A 149 -6.70 9.99 15.81
N HIS A 150 -7.33 10.41 14.71
CA HIS A 150 -8.64 9.89 14.35
C HIS A 150 -8.54 8.58 13.57
N MET A 151 -7.91 8.59 12.39
CA MET A 151 -7.90 7.41 11.52
C MET A 151 -7.10 6.24 12.09
N GLN A 152 -5.97 6.49 12.78
CA GLN A 152 -5.23 5.41 13.44
C GLN A 152 -5.74 5.10 14.86
N ASP A 153 -5.90 6.12 15.72
CA ASP A 153 -6.15 5.89 17.15
C ASP A 153 -7.64 5.93 17.53
N GLY A 154 -8.53 6.21 16.58
CA GLY A 154 -9.99 6.26 16.81
C GLY A 154 -10.39 7.36 17.79
N VAL A 155 -9.64 8.47 17.87
CA VAL A 155 -9.99 9.64 18.69
C VAL A 155 -11.04 10.46 17.92
N PRO A 156 -12.11 10.98 18.56
CA PRO A 156 -13.07 11.79 17.84
C PRO A 156 -12.38 13.09 17.40
N PHE A 157 -12.71 13.58 16.22
CA PHE A 157 -12.17 14.76 15.57
C PHE A 157 -13.28 15.81 15.29
N PRO A 158 -13.97 16.29 16.35
CA PRO A 158 -15.15 17.11 16.17
C PRO A 158 -14.79 18.45 15.51
N GLY A 159 -15.51 18.77 14.44
CA GLY A 159 -15.52 20.09 13.83
C GLY A 159 -16.60 20.97 14.45
N ILE A 160 -16.48 22.30 14.30
CA ILE A 160 -17.57 23.20 14.69
C ILE A 160 -18.80 22.86 13.83
N GLY A 161 -19.85 22.33 14.45
CA GLY A 161 -21.10 21.98 13.79
C GLY A 161 -21.08 20.65 13.01
N VAL A 162 -20.03 19.85 13.15
CA VAL A 162 -19.91 18.51 12.55
C VAL A 162 -19.80 17.47 13.65
N ASP A 163 -20.72 16.51 13.65
CA ASP A 163 -20.57 15.28 14.43
C ASP A 163 -19.79 14.29 13.58
N ASP A 164 -18.67 13.81 14.10
CA ASP A 164 -17.81 12.82 13.46
C ASP A 164 -17.62 11.58 14.36
N ALA A 165 -18.42 11.46 15.42
CA ALA A 165 -18.44 10.30 16.29
C ALA A 165 -19.49 9.29 15.81
N PHE A 166 -19.35 8.85 14.55
CA PHE A 166 -20.27 7.88 13.98
C PHE A 166 -20.09 6.49 14.62
N PRO A 167 -21.19 5.73 14.78
CA PRO A 167 -21.04 4.31 15.08
C PRO A 167 -20.47 3.59 13.84
N ASP A 168 -19.46 2.77 14.08
CA ASP A 168 -18.87 1.84 13.13
C ASP A 168 -19.89 0.81 12.61
N SER A 169 -19.48 -0.02 11.66
CA SER A 169 -20.32 -1.07 11.06
C SER A 169 -20.88 -2.11 12.05
N THR A 170 -20.39 -2.12 13.30
CA THR A 170 -20.87 -3.00 14.39
C THR A 170 -21.78 -2.27 15.38
N GLY A 171 -22.05 -0.98 15.18
CA GLY A 171 -22.81 -0.14 16.09
C GLY A 171 -21.99 0.37 17.29
N ARG A 172 -20.66 0.22 17.25
CA ARG A 172 -19.74 0.66 18.31
C ARG A 172 -19.04 1.93 17.87
N ARG A 173 -18.36 2.61 18.78
CA ARG A 173 -17.55 3.78 18.41
C ARG A 173 -16.36 3.35 17.53
N PHE A 174 -16.10 4.11 16.46
CA PHE A 174 -14.91 3.92 15.63
C PHE A 174 -13.64 3.84 16.48
N ARG A 175 -12.83 2.82 16.19
CA ARG A 175 -11.64 2.49 17.00
C ARG A 175 -10.31 2.82 16.33
N GLY A 176 -10.35 3.32 15.09
CA GLY A 176 -9.16 3.53 14.28
C GLY A 176 -8.65 2.27 13.59
N ALA A 177 -7.48 2.41 12.98
CA ALA A 177 -6.81 1.38 12.21
C ALA A 177 -6.14 0.32 13.11
N ASP A 178 -6.21 -0.94 12.70
CA ASP A 178 -5.42 -2.03 13.29
C ASP A 178 -3.97 -2.03 12.76
N PHE A 179 -3.64 -1.07 11.89
CA PHE A 179 -2.35 -0.88 11.23
C PHE A 179 -1.87 0.57 11.39
N ARG A 180 -0.62 0.82 10.98
CA ARG A 180 0.02 2.14 11.11
C ARG A 180 0.37 2.76 9.77
N TYR A 181 0.29 4.09 9.70
CA TYR A 181 0.78 4.90 8.60
C TYR A 181 2.22 5.38 8.83
N TYR A 182 2.96 5.49 7.72
CA TYR A 182 4.37 5.83 7.69
C TYR A 182 4.66 6.88 6.62
N SER A 183 5.66 7.72 6.88
CA SER A 183 6.22 8.66 5.90
C SER A 183 7.59 9.14 6.39
N ALA A 184 8.60 9.02 5.54
CA ALA A 184 9.98 9.39 5.85
C ALA A 184 10.33 10.81 5.44
N ASN A 185 9.58 11.39 4.49
CA ASN A 185 9.86 12.69 3.90
C ASN A 185 8.88 13.79 4.33
N MET A 186 7.74 13.47 4.95
CA MET A 186 6.90 14.51 5.56
C MET A 186 7.43 14.92 6.93
N VAL A 187 7.81 16.20 7.06
CA VAL A 187 8.34 16.77 8.31
C VAL A 187 7.61 18.04 8.72
N TRP A 188 7.63 18.34 10.02
CA TRP A 188 7.19 19.63 10.54
C TRP A 188 8.22 20.72 10.21
N THR A 189 7.83 21.75 9.46
CA THR A 189 8.72 22.85 9.01
C THR A 189 9.50 23.48 10.17
N ARG A 190 8.84 23.64 11.33
CA ARG A 190 9.45 24.26 12.52
C ARG A 190 10.56 23.41 13.16
N THR A 191 10.53 22.10 13.03
CA THR A 191 11.40 21.20 13.80
C THR A 191 12.25 20.26 12.95
N GLY A 192 11.91 20.06 11.68
CA GLY A 192 12.52 19.05 10.81
C GLY A 192 12.26 17.60 11.25
N ARG A 193 11.42 17.37 12.26
CA ARG A 193 11.04 16.03 12.71
C ARG A 193 9.96 15.46 11.79
N THR A 194 10.05 14.16 11.51
CA THR A 194 9.04 13.45 10.72
C THR A 194 7.68 13.51 11.41
N VAL A 195 6.62 13.67 10.61
CA VAL A 195 5.24 13.71 11.09
C VAL A 195 4.78 12.32 11.50
N LEU A 196 5.20 11.31 10.74
CA LEU A 196 4.97 9.89 10.97
C LEU A 196 6.31 9.16 11.18
N PRO A 197 6.33 7.89 11.60
CA PRO A 197 7.56 7.12 11.55
C PRO A 197 8.04 6.92 10.10
N PRO A 198 9.35 6.92 9.86
CA PRO A 198 9.91 6.89 8.51
C PRO A 198 9.93 5.49 7.88
N TYR A 199 9.94 4.43 8.70
CA TYR A 199 10.03 3.05 8.26
C TYR A 199 9.48 2.08 9.31
N ASN A 200 9.07 0.90 8.87
CA ASN A 200 8.88 -0.29 9.72
C ASN A 200 9.83 -1.41 9.32
N ILE A 201 9.91 -2.42 10.19
CA ILE A 201 10.65 -3.66 9.95
C ILE A 201 9.68 -4.82 10.19
N GLU A 202 9.35 -5.52 9.12
CA GLU A 202 8.59 -6.77 9.18
C GLU A 202 9.52 -7.97 9.29
N TRP A 203 9.03 -9.04 9.89
CA TRP A 203 9.84 -10.21 10.22
C TRP A 203 9.22 -11.47 9.65
N VAL A 204 9.88 -12.04 8.64
CA VAL A 204 9.43 -13.24 7.93
C VAL A 204 10.02 -14.51 8.55
N ASP A 205 9.27 -15.60 8.50
CA ASP A 205 9.71 -16.92 8.96
C ASP A 205 10.69 -17.51 7.95
N ALA A 206 11.90 -17.80 8.42
CA ALA A 206 13.02 -18.35 7.66
C ALA A 206 13.27 -19.84 7.96
N GLY A 207 12.28 -20.51 8.56
CA GLY A 207 12.34 -21.91 8.97
C GLY A 207 13.15 -22.12 10.25
N ARG A 208 12.92 -23.28 10.90
CA ARG A 208 13.70 -23.74 12.07
C ARG A 208 13.76 -22.73 13.23
N GLY A 209 12.71 -21.94 13.41
CA GLY A 209 12.62 -20.91 14.46
C GLY A 209 13.41 -19.62 14.17
N ARG A 210 14.03 -19.49 12.99
CA ARG A 210 14.73 -18.28 12.56
C ARG A 210 13.75 -17.31 11.91
N ARG A 211 13.95 -16.01 12.14
CA ARG A 211 13.24 -14.92 11.44
C ARG A 211 14.24 -13.99 10.76
N LEU A 212 13.87 -13.44 9.60
CA LEU A 212 14.67 -12.46 8.88
C LEU A 212 13.91 -11.12 8.79
N PRO A 213 14.59 -9.98 8.98
CA PRO A 213 13.96 -8.67 8.89
C PRO A 213 13.89 -8.16 7.45
N ILE A 214 12.80 -7.46 7.12
CA ILE A 214 12.60 -6.69 5.89
C ILE A 214 12.20 -5.28 6.29
N GLY A 215 13.00 -4.29 5.88
CA GLY A 215 12.71 -2.89 6.14
C GLY A 215 11.83 -2.29 5.06
N PHE A 216 10.83 -1.52 5.42
CA PHE A 216 9.99 -0.77 4.48
C PHE A 216 10.22 0.73 4.70
N ILE A 217 10.71 1.43 3.68
CA ILE A 217 10.87 2.89 3.71
C ILE A 217 9.65 3.51 3.02
N HIS A 218 9.06 4.54 3.63
CA HIS A 218 7.82 5.12 3.13
C HIS A 218 8.02 6.54 2.65
N LEU A 219 7.50 6.88 1.48
CA LEU A 219 7.56 8.23 0.93
C LEU A 219 6.17 8.70 0.50
N THR A 220 5.83 9.90 0.93
CA THR A 220 4.64 10.65 0.49
C THR A 220 5.00 11.48 -0.74
N ALA A 221 4.07 11.71 -1.67
CA ALA A 221 4.29 12.55 -2.84
C ALA A 221 4.87 13.92 -2.46
N VAL A 222 5.95 14.33 -3.14
CA VAL A 222 6.53 15.66 -2.95
C VAL A 222 5.54 16.73 -3.40
N GLY A 223 5.45 17.81 -2.63
CA GLY A 223 4.55 18.92 -2.94
C GLY A 223 3.20 18.81 -2.25
N THR A 224 2.92 17.72 -1.53
CA THR A 224 1.74 17.55 -0.65
C THR A 224 1.49 18.79 0.22
N ASP A 225 2.54 19.35 0.83
CA ASP A 225 2.46 20.53 1.70
C ASP A 225 1.97 21.81 0.98
N THR A 226 2.07 21.86 -0.34
CA THR A 226 1.70 23.00 -1.19
C THR A 226 0.55 22.75 -2.14
N GLY A 227 0.16 21.48 -2.33
CA GLY A 227 -0.90 21.06 -3.24
C GLY A 227 -2.27 21.56 -2.76
N PRO A 228 -3.18 21.95 -3.66
CA PRO A 228 -4.45 22.57 -3.28
C PRO A 228 -5.42 21.58 -2.59
N THR A 229 -5.28 20.27 -2.83
CA THR A 229 -6.10 19.23 -2.22
C THR A 229 -5.67 18.92 -0.78
N SER A 230 -4.37 18.95 -0.52
CA SER A 230 -3.77 18.52 0.75
C SER A 230 -2.93 19.62 1.41
N TYR A 231 -3.31 20.89 1.23
CA TYR A 231 -2.53 22.04 1.67
C TYR A 231 -2.27 22.05 3.18
N GLN A 232 -1.02 21.83 3.58
CA GLN A 232 -0.60 21.78 4.98
C GLN A 232 0.64 22.67 5.21
N PRO A 233 0.47 23.99 5.43
CA PRO A 233 1.60 24.94 5.48
C PRO A 233 2.54 24.76 6.68
N ALA A 234 2.15 23.96 7.67
CA ALA A 234 2.99 23.61 8.80
C ALA A 234 3.98 22.46 8.49
N LEU A 235 3.82 21.83 7.33
CA LEU A 235 4.62 20.71 6.85
C LEU A 235 5.55 21.16 5.72
N SER A 236 6.53 20.31 5.45
CA SER A 236 7.38 20.37 4.26
C SER A 236 7.77 18.97 3.83
N SER A 237 7.94 18.78 2.53
CA SER A 237 8.45 17.54 1.94
C SER A 237 9.98 17.58 1.84
N LEU A 238 10.67 16.54 2.33
CA LEU A 238 12.10 16.33 2.10
C LEU A 238 12.35 15.72 0.71
N ASP A 239 13.55 15.92 0.18
CA ASP A 239 14.03 15.24 -1.03
C ASP A 239 13.98 13.71 -0.86
N GLU A 240 13.42 13.02 -1.85
CA GLU A 240 13.11 11.61 -1.78
C GLU A 240 14.36 10.74 -1.79
N ILE A 241 15.29 11.01 -2.72
CA ILE A 241 16.51 10.22 -2.89
C ILE A 241 17.37 10.32 -1.63
N THR A 242 17.62 11.54 -1.17
CA THR A 242 18.39 11.81 0.06
C THR A 242 17.73 11.14 1.28
N THR A 243 16.40 11.17 1.34
CA THR A 243 15.65 10.53 2.43
C THR A 243 15.81 9.02 2.38
N VAL A 244 15.62 8.39 1.21
CA VAL A 244 15.75 6.94 1.03
C VAL A 244 17.16 6.47 1.35
N ASP A 245 18.19 7.12 0.83
CA ASP A 245 19.59 6.76 1.09
C ASP A 245 19.90 6.78 2.59
N ARG A 246 19.44 7.83 3.28
CA ARG A 246 19.59 7.95 4.73
C ARG A 246 18.88 6.82 5.48
N ARG A 247 17.60 6.53 5.15
CA ARG A 247 16.84 5.49 5.85
C ARG A 247 17.36 4.09 5.53
N ALA A 248 17.82 3.87 4.31
CA ALA A 248 18.47 2.62 3.93
C ALA A 248 19.78 2.42 4.70
N ALA A 249 20.60 3.46 4.89
CA ALA A 249 21.80 3.39 5.72
C ALA A 249 21.46 3.08 7.20
N GLU A 250 20.43 3.73 7.75
CA GLU A 250 19.95 3.48 9.12
C GLU A 250 19.47 2.02 9.30
N LEU A 251 18.73 1.47 8.34
CA LEU A 251 18.27 0.08 8.34
C LEU A 251 19.43 -0.92 8.21
N LYS A 252 20.38 -0.68 7.29
CA LYS A 252 21.58 -1.51 7.10
C LYS A 252 22.46 -1.54 8.35
N ALA A 253 22.63 -0.40 9.03
CA ALA A 253 23.35 -0.32 10.30
C ALA A 253 22.70 -1.15 11.42
N ARG A 254 21.41 -1.46 11.29
CA ARG A 254 20.65 -2.35 12.20
C ARG A 254 20.61 -3.81 11.75
N GLY A 255 21.35 -4.17 10.69
CA GLY A 255 21.38 -5.52 10.13
C GLY A 255 20.20 -5.85 9.21
N VAL A 256 19.42 -4.87 8.78
CA VAL A 256 18.30 -5.06 7.84
C VAL A 256 18.80 -4.81 6.41
N ASN A 257 18.96 -5.89 5.64
CA ASN A 257 19.56 -5.83 4.30
C ASN A 257 18.52 -5.96 3.17
N ALA A 258 17.39 -6.62 3.42
CA ALA A 258 16.24 -6.59 2.53
C ALA A 258 15.43 -5.33 2.81
N ILE A 259 15.35 -4.44 1.82
CA ILE A 259 14.69 -3.14 1.95
C ILE A 259 13.73 -2.94 0.77
N VAL A 260 12.49 -2.58 1.09
CA VAL A 260 11.43 -2.26 0.13
C VAL A 260 11.14 -0.77 0.25
N LEU A 261 11.04 -0.08 -0.89
CA LEU A 261 10.52 1.29 -0.95
C LEU A 261 9.02 1.24 -1.23
N SER A 262 8.20 1.77 -0.31
CA SER A 262 6.75 1.96 -0.47
C SER A 262 6.47 3.45 -0.65
N MET A 263 6.35 3.88 -1.89
CA MET A 263 6.27 5.30 -2.25
C MET A 263 4.94 5.60 -2.93
N HIS A 264 4.35 6.72 -2.56
CA HIS A 264 3.18 7.29 -3.21
C HIS A 264 3.65 8.45 -4.11
N ASP A 265 4.30 8.11 -5.22
CA ASP A 265 4.74 9.05 -6.26
C ASP A 265 4.84 8.26 -7.59
N GLY A 266 4.36 8.82 -8.70
CA GLY A 266 4.07 8.07 -9.93
C GLY A 266 4.03 8.88 -11.22
#